data_AF-A0A226EX95-F1
#
_entry.id   AF-A0A226EX95-F1
#
_cell.length_a   1.000
_cell.length_b   1.000
_cell.length_c   1.000
_cell.angle_alpha   90.00
_cell.angle_beta   90.00
_cell.angle_gamma   90.00
#
_symmetry.space_group_name_H-M   'P 1'
#
loop_
_entity.id
_entity.type
_entity.pdbx_description
1 polymer ?
#
loop_
_entity_poly.entity_id
_entity_poly.type
_entity_poly.pdbx_seq_one_letter_code
_entity_poly.pdbx_strand_id
1 'polypeptide(L)'
;MLAQIHPNVTEYRKSVITNSSCYSTLSAPYPYPLYDYLNTFSYFFLINLESVIYAAWARNSSQGDLFRRLFDPRQRSFPMKLLPQLDKAYPIGGISYDEIWPGIEEEIVQCGKVVYVGSKPDTEAYKDYLEKKYPTAKKFRISRDHIKVPITGWTFPADERHRIVRGLRRFLDSGIYHQLNWYEKYNHIGKNNVNVKMDQGVRRGASRGRTSEGLQIVFLAWVVGLTVSLMIEIGQQILIRGRLTGEEGLSSVPVYMA
;
A
#
# COMPACT_ATOMS: atom_id res chain seq x y z
N MET A 1 -28.68 21.71 -5.15
CA MET A 1 -28.83 23.08 -5.68
C MET A 1 -27.47 23.80 -5.80
N LEU A 2 -26.43 23.13 -6.35
CA LEU A 2 -25.09 23.69 -6.58
C LEU A 2 -24.62 23.52 -8.04
N ALA A 3 -25.42 22.88 -8.89
CA ALA A 3 -25.04 22.52 -10.26
C ALA A 3 -25.13 23.69 -11.26
N GLN A 4 -25.64 24.87 -10.86
CA GLN A 4 -25.87 25.99 -11.77
C GLN A 4 -24.88 27.15 -11.64
N ILE A 5 -23.91 27.11 -10.71
CA ILE A 5 -23.11 28.30 -10.41
C ILE A 5 -21.97 28.54 -11.42
N HIS A 6 -21.53 27.57 -12.22
CA HIS A 6 -20.60 27.85 -13.34
C HIS A 6 -20.63 26.73 -14.40
N PRO A 7 -20.93 27.02 -15.67
CA PRO A 7 -20.80 26.04 -16.77
C PRO A 7 -19.37 25.54 -16.98
N ASN A 8 -18.38 26.23 -16.39
CA ASN A 8 -16.96 25.94 -16.52
C ASN A 8 -16.36 25.15 -15.32
N VAL A 9 -17.12 24.89 -14.26
CA VAL A 9 -16.58 24.19 -13.07
C VAL A 9 -16.30 22.71 -13.34
N THR A 10 -17.13 22.04 -14.13
CA THR A 10 -16.90 20.64 -14.50
C THR A 10 -15.66 20.49 -15.37
N GLU A 11 -15.48 21.37 -16.35
CA GLU A 11 -14.32 21.37 -17.25
C GLU A 11 -13.04 21.76 -16.49
N TYR A 12 -13.11 22.78 -15.63
CA TYR A 12 -12.02 23.14 -14.72
C TYR A 12 -11.67 21.97 -13.80
N ARG A 13 -12.65 21.35 -13.12
CA ARG A 13 -12.43 20.20 -12.23
C ARG A 13 -11.82 19.02 -12.99
N LYS A 14 -12.31 18.73 -14.21
CA LYS A 14 -11.75 17.69 -15.08
C LYS A 14 -10.30 18.02 -15.41
N SER A 15 -10.00 19.24 -15.89
CA SER A 15 -8.64 19.67 -16.24
C SER A 15 -7.68 19.59 -15.05
N VAL A 16 -8.15 19.95 -13.86
CA VAL A 16 -7.38 19.89 -12.61
C VAL A 16 -7.09 18.44 -12.24
N ILE A 17 -8.10 17.56 -12.30
CA ILE A 17 -7.95 16.14 -11.98
C ILE A 17 -7.08 15.42 -13.01
N THR A 18 -7.25 15.69 -14.31
CA THR A 18 -6.49 15.03 -15.39
C THR A 18 -5.05 15.50 -15.45
N ASN A 19 -4.77 16.77 -15.12
CA ASN A 19 -3.41 17.32 -15.08
C ASN A 19 -2.70 17.02 -13.75
N SER A 20 -3.45 16.62 -12.71
CA SER A 20 -2.85 16.26 -11.43
C SER A 20 -2.06 14.96 -11.56
N SER A 21 -0.88 14.93 -10.93
CA SER A 21 -0.07 13.72 -10.80
C SER A 21 -0.90 12.58 -10.22
N CYS A 22 -0.44 11.34 -10.42
CA CYS A 22 -0.94 10.07 -9.87
C CYS A 22 -1.24 10.02 -8.34
N TYR A 23 -1.17 11.14 -7.62
CA TYR A 23 -1.52 11.24 -6.21
C TYR A 23 -3.04 11.34 -6.02
N SER A 24 -3.64 10.32 -5.42
CA SER A 24 -5.06 10.29 -5.07
C SER A 24 -5.24 9.74 -3.66
N THR A 25 -6.25 10.26 -2.97
CA THR A 25 -6.67 9.78 -1.65
C THR A 25 -7.98 9.04 -1.83
N LEU A 26 -7.93 7.72 -1.83
CA LEU A 26 -9.09 6.85 -2.04
C LEU A 26 -9.58 6.30 -0.71
N SER A 27 -10.86 5.96 -0.64
CA SER A 27 -11.43 5.26 0.51
C SER A 27 -12.61 4.38 0.09
N ALA A 28 -13.13 3.59 1.01
CA ALA A 28 -14.28 2.74 0.72
C ALA A 28 -15.50 3.59 0.30
N PRO A 29 -16.24 3.17 -0.76
CA PRO A 29 -17.49 3.82 -1.13
C PRO A 29 -18.54 3.63 -0.02
N TYR A 30 -19.34 4.67 0.21
CA TYR A 30 -20.44 4.63 1.15
C TYR A 30 -21.61 3.86 0.53
N PRO A 31 -22.18 2.81 1.16
CA PRO A 31 -23.09 1.87 0.54
C PRO A 31 -24.53 2.42 0.48
N TYR A 32 -24.70 3.65 -0.01
CA TYR A 32 -25.98 4.32 -0.01
C TYR A 32 -26.34 4.72 -1.45
N PRO A 33 -27.40 4.12 -2.04
CA PRO A 33 -27.64 4.13 -3.50
C PRO A 33 -28.03 5.51 -4.06
N LEU A 34 -28.29 6.49 -3.19
CA LEU A 34 -28.65 7.86 -3.59
C LEU A 34 -27.45 8.77 -3.86
N TYR A 35 -26.22 8.30 -3.63
CA TYR A 35 -25.04 9.12 -3.83
C TYR A 35 -24.43 8.90 -5.21
N ASP A 36 -24.07 10.00 -5.87
CA ASP A 36 -23.23 9.99 -7.06
C ASP A 36 -21.79 9.65 -6.64
N TYR A 37 -21.27 8.48 -7.00
CA TYR A 37 -19.92 8.06 -6.64
C TYR A 37 -18.79 8.89 -7.30
N LEU A 38 -19.12 9.85 -8.16
CA LEU A 38 -18.22 10.90 -8.63
C LEU A 38 -18.14 12.09 -7.66
N ASN A 39 -19.03 12.13 -6.67
CA ASN A 39 -19.01 13.06 -5.57
C ASN A 39 -18.07 12.57 -4.45
N THR A 40 -17.28 13.50 -3.95
CA THR A 40 -16.37 13.36 -2.81
C THR A 40 -17.13 12.90 -1.56
N PHE A 41 -18.35 13.37 -1.33
CA PHE A 41 -19.18 12.95 -0.19
C PHE A 41 -19.69 11.50 -0.26
N SER A 42 -19.47 10.78 -1.34
CA SER A 42 -19.96 9.40 -1.52
C SER A 42 -19.01 8.35 -0.93
N TYR A 43 -17.99 8.79 -0.20
CA TYR A 43 -16.91 7.96 0.32
C TYR A 43 -16.78 8.10 1.84
N PHE A 44 -16.54 6.98 2.52
CA PHE A 44 -16.54 6.91 3.98
C PHE A 44 -15.56 7.88 4.63
N PHE A 45 -14.37 8.05 4.06
CA PHE A 45 -13.35 8.92 4.64
C PHE A 45 -13.84 10.35 4.85
N LEU A 46 -14.57 10.87 3.86
CA LEU A 46 -14.94 12.28 3.79
C LEU A 46 -16.19 12.55 4.63
N ILE A 47 -17.17 11.63 4.62
CA ILE A 47 -18.34 11.68 5.51
C ILE A 47 -17.90 11.69 6.97
N ASN A 48 -17.02 10.77 7.37
CA ASN A 48 -16.60 10.67 8.77
C ASN A 48 -15.73 11.85 9.20
N LEU A 49 -15.01 12.46 8.26
CA LEU A 49 -14.17 13.61 8.53
C LEU A 49 -14.90 14.94 8.60
N GLU A 50 -16.10 15.05 8.03
CA GLU A 50 -16.82 16.33 7.96
C GLU A 50 -16.89 17.02 9.34
N SER A 51 -17.33 16.29 10.36
CA SER A 51 -17.40 16.81 11.74
C SER A 51 -16.03 17.22 12.32
N VAL A 52 -14.96 16.50 11.97
CA VAL A 52 -13.59 16.79 12.39
C VAL A 52 -13.07 18.04 11.70
N ILE A 53 -13.34 18.20 10.41
CA ILE A 53 -12.94 19.38 9.64
C ILE A 53 -13.59 20.62 10.25
N TYR A 54 -14.91 20.58 10.49
CA TYR A 54 -15.62 21.69 11.11
C TYR A 54 -15.04 22.04 12.49
N ALA A 55 -14.77 21.03 13.32
CA ALA A 55 -14.16 21.24 14.63
C ALA A 55 -12.72 21.77 14.55
N ALA A 56 -11.91 21.25 13.61
CA ALA A 56 -10.52 21.65 13.41
C ALA A 56 -10.40 23.08 12.89
N TRP A 57 -11.30 23.48 11.97
CA TRP A 57 -11.41 24.84 11.46
C TRP A 57 -11.84 25.81 12.56
N ALA A 58 -12.84 25.45 13.36
CA ALA A 58 -13.30 26.30 14.46
C ALA A 58 -12.25 26.50 15.56
N ARG A 59 -11.36 25.52 15.77
CA ARG A 59 -10.40 25.52 16.89
C ARG A 59 -8.95 25.86 16.51
N ASN A 60 -8.70 26.28 15.28
CA ASN A 60 -7.35 26.59 14.76
C ASN A 60 -6.35 25.43 15.04
N SER A 61 -6.80 24.20 14.80
CA SER A 61 -6.06 22.97 15.10
C SER A 61 -4.77 22.85 14.28
N SER A 62 -3.70 22.31 14.87
CA SER A 62 -2.45 21.95 14.16
C SER A 62 -2.67 20.92 13.05
N GLN A 63 -3.81 20.23 13.02
CA GLN A 63 -4.18 19.32 11.93
C GLN A 63 -4.70 20.05 10.68
N GLY A 64 -4.92 21.38 10.75
CA GLY A 64 -5.44 22.17 9.64
C GLY A 64 -4.64 22.02 8.34
N ASP A 65 -3.31 21.96 8.42
CA ASP A 65 -2.45 21.81 7.23
C ASP A 65 -2.46 20.39 6.64
N LEU A 66 -2.67 19.37 7.48
CA LEU A 66 -2.88 18.01 7.01
C LEU A 66 -4.22 17.92 6.27
N PHE A 67 -5.28 18.48 6.85
CA PHE A 67 -6.59 18.51 6.22
C PHE A 67 -6.57 19.32 4.92
N ARG A 68 -5.97 20.51 4.89
CA ARG A 68 -5.81 21.27 3.64
C ARG A 68 -5.15 20.47 2.53
N ARG A 69 -4.17 19.63 2.87
CA ARG A 69 -3.54 18.73 1.91
C ARG A 69 -4.44 17.57 1.51
N LEU A 70 -5.16 16.93 2.44
CA LEU A 70 -6.07 15.81 2.15
C LEU A 70 -7.35 16.24 1.40
N PHE A 71 -7.77 17.49 1.56
CA PHE A 71 -8.94 18.11 0.91
C PHE A 71 -8.54 19.07 -0.20
N ASP A 72 -7.32 18.96 -0.72
CA ASP A 72 -6.92 19.76 -1.88
C ASP A 72 -7.92 19.46 -3.01
N PRO A 73 -8.62 20.46 -3.59
CA PRO A 73 -9.56 20.24 -4.69
C PRO A 73 -8.89 19.62 -5.93
N ARG A 74 -7.56 19.62 -5.98
CA ARG A 74 -6.77 18.91 -6.99
C ARG A 74 -6.72 17.40 -6.78
N GLN A 75 -7.08 16.92 -5.58
CA GLN A 75 -7.17 15.49 -5.31
C GLN A 75 -8.51 14.92 -5.76
N ARG A 76 -8.41 13.73 -6.33
CA ARG A 76 -9.55 12.91 -6.71
C ARG A 76 -9.83 11.88 -5.61
N SER A 77 -11.11 11.75 -5.26
CA SER A 77 -11.61 10.81 -4.22
C SER A 77 -12.22 9.52 -4.78
N PHE A 78 -12.34 9.39 -6.10
CA PHE A 78 -12.97 8.27 -6.81
C PHE A 78 -12.00 7.67 -7.81
N PRO A 79 -11.98 6.37 -8.13
CA PRO A 79 -10.93 5.78 -8.98
C PRO A 79 -10.87 6.32 -10.42
N MET A 80 -9.68 6.27 -11.02
CA MET A 80 -9.36 6.81 -12.35
C MET A 80 -10.24 6.21 -13.46
N LYS A 81 -10.61 4.94 -13.29
CA LYS A 81 -11.52 4.19 -14.16
C LYS A 81 -12.90 4.86 -14.34
N LEU A 82 -13.32 5.69 -13.39
CA LEU A 82 -14.61 6.41 -13.45
C LEU A 82 -14.49 7.79 -14.11
N LEU A 83 -13.29 8.26 -14.49
CA LEU A 83 -13.13 9.54 -15.20
C LEU A 83 -13.99 9.65 -16.49
N PRO A 84 -14.08 8.62 -17.35
CA PRO A 84 -14.93 8.68 -18.54
C PRO A 84 -16.43 8.81 -18.23
N GLN A 85 -16.84 8.58 -16.98
CA GLN A 85 -18.22 8.70 -16.55
C GLN A 85 -18.60 10.14 -16.17
N LEU A 86 -17.62 11.04 -15.94
CA LEU A 86 -17.87 12.46 -15.67
C LEU A 86 -18.60 13.18 -16.80
N ASP A 87 -18.39 12.74 -18.05
CA ASP A 87 -19.01 13.34 -19.24
C ASP A 87 -20.42 12.82 -19.49
N LYS A 88 -20.83 11.75 -18.79
CA LYS A 88 -22.12 11.12 -18.98
C LYS A 88 -23.08 11.68 -17.93
N ALA A 89 -24.22 12.20 -18.38
CA ALA A 89 -25.34 12.50 -17.50
C ALA A 89 -25.92 11.18 -16.97
N TYR A 90 -25.31 10.63 -15.93
CA TYR A 90 -25.80 9.41 -15.30
C TYR A 90 -27.00 9.71 -14.39
N PRO A 91 -28.07 8.91 -14.43
CA PRO A 91 -29.04 8.93 -13.35
C PRO A 91 -28.32 8.61 -12.03
N ILE A 92 -28.69 9.35 -10.98
CA ILE A 92 -28.23 9.10 -9.61
C ILE A 92 -28.38 7.59 -9.32
N GLY A 93 -27.30 6.92 -8.92
CA GLY A 93 -27.30 5.48 -8.61
C GLY A 93 -26.92 4.55 -9.78
N GLY A 94 -26.44 5.06 -10.91
CA GLY A 94 -26.05 4.21 -12.06
C GLY A 94 -24.70 3.51 -11.97
N ILE A 95 -23.86 3.84 -10.98
CA ILE A 95 -22.57 3.15 -10.75
C ILE A 95 -22.77 2.17 -9.60
N SER A 96 -22.52 0.89 -9.84
CA SER A 96 -22.64 -0.13 -8.80
C SER A 96 -21.46 -0.09 -7.83
N TYR A 97 -21.71 -0.43 -6.57
CA TYR A 97 -20.67 -0.63 -5.56
C TYR A 97 -19.56 -1.58 -6.05
N ASP A 98 -19.94 -2.62 -6.81
CA ASP A 98 -19.04 -3.63 -7.36
C ASP A 98 -18.15 -3.11 -8.49
N GLU A 99 -18.47 -1.96 -9.09
CA GLU A 99 -17.67 -1.36 -10.16
C GLU A 99 -16.55 -0.45 -9.60
N ILE A 100 -16.75 0.09 -8.40
CA ILE A 100 -15.85 1.06 -7.77
C ILE A 100 -14.64 0.36 -7.17
N TRP A 101 -14.86 -0.74 -6.43
CA TRP A 101 -13.80 -1.46 -5.74
C TRP A 101 -12.68 -1.96 -6.65
N PRO A 102 -12.96 -2.60 -7.79
CA PRO A 102 -11.92 -3.00 -8.73
C PRO A 102 -11.10 -1.81 -9.23
N GLY A 103 -11.74 -0.64 -9.42
CA GLY A 103 -11.06 0.58 -9.82
C GLY A 103 -10.11 1.12 -8.73
N ILE A 104 -10.54 1.09 -7.46
CA ILE A 104 -9.69 1.48 -6.32
C ILE A 104 -8.49 0.55 -6.23
N GLU A 105 -8.73 -0.76 -6.28
CA GLU A 105 -7.71 -1.78 -6.19
C GLU A 105 -6.66 -1.65 -7.30
N GLU A 106 -7.12 -1.53 -8.55
CA GLU A 106 -6.25 -1.37 -9.71
C GLU A 106 -5.32 -0.15 -9.55
N GLU A 107 -5.86 0.97 -9.09
CA GLU A 107 -5.10 2.20 -8.92
C GLU A 107 -4.03 2.10 -7.83
N ILE A 108 -4.39 1.49 -6.69
CA ILE A 108 -3.46 1.25 -5.57
C ILE A 108 -2.29 0.38 -6.00
N VAL A 109 -2.57 -0.67 -6.78
CA VAL A 109 -1.55 -1.62 -7.24
C VAL A 109 -0.63 -1.00 -8.29
N GLN A 110 -1.17 -0.18 -9.22
CA GLN A 110 -0.40 0.32 -10.37
C GLN A 110 0.36 1.62 -10.09
N CYS A 111 -0.30 2.62 -9.50
CA CYS A 111 0.15 4.00 -9.57
C CYS A 111 1.16 4.36 -8.45
N GLY A 112 1.17 3.61 -7.34
CA GLY A 112 2.17 3.70 -6.27
C GLY A 112 2.27 5.05 -5.53
N LYS A 113 1.48 6.04 -5.93
CA LYS A 113 1.29 7.35 -5.29
C LYS A 113 -0.12 7.52 -4.72
N VAL A 114 -0.92 6.46 -4.76
CA VAL A 114 -2.28 6.40 -4.23
C VAL A 114 -2.22 6.04 -2.75
N VAL A 115 -3.00 6.74 -1.95
CA VAL A 115 -3.18 6.44 -0.53
C VAL A 115 -4.61 5.96 -0.33
N TYR A 116 -4.75 4.75 0.21
CA TYR A 116 -6.04 4.27 0.69
C TYR A 116 -6.21 4.68 2.15
N VAL A 117 -7.34 5.32 2.46
CA VAL A 117 -7.68 5.76 3.81
C VAL A 117 -8.93 5.03 4.28
N GLY A 118 -8.84 4.45 5.48
CA GLY A 118 -9.93 3.74 6.13
C GLY A 118 -9.68 3.66 7.63
N SER A 119 -10.52 2.90 8.34
CA SER A 119 -10.22 2.57 9.72
C SER A 119 -8.95 1.72 9.81
N LYS A 120 -8.24 1.78 10.94
CA LYS A 120 -7.06 0.94 11.17
C LYS A 120 -7.28 -0.54 10.79
N PRO A 121 -8.32 -1.24 11.31
CA PRO A 121 -8.53 -2.64 10.95
C PRO A 121 -8.86 -2.83 9.46
N ASP A 122 -9.59 -1.89 8.83
CA ASP A 122 -9.87 -1.96 7.39
C ASP A 122 -8.57 -1.85 6.57
N THR A 123 -7.68 -0.92 6.92
CA THR A 123 -6.42 -0.71 6.20
C THR A 123 -5.44 -1.87 6.37
N GLU A 124 -5.37 -2.47 7.57
CA GLU A 124 -4.55 -3.65 7.85
C GLU A 124 -5.05 -4.86 7.05
N ALA A 125 -6.36 -5.15 7.15
CA ALA A 125 -6.95 -6.26 6.42
C ALA A 125 -6.84 -6.08 4.90
N TYR A 126 -6.98 -4.85 4.39
CA TYR A 126 -6.87 -4.60 2.96
C TYR A 126 -5.43 -4.69 2.47
N LYS A 127 -4.45 -4.25 3.26
CA LYS A 127 -3.03 -4.45 2.98
C LYS A 127 -2.72 -5.95 2.86
N ASP A 128 -3.14 -6.76 3.83
CA ASP A 128 -2.87 -8.19 3.85
C ASP A 128 -3.52 -8.90 2.64
N TYR A 129 -4.74 -8.48 2.28
CA TYR A 129 -5.41 -8.91 1.06
C TYR A 129 -4.61 -8.60 -0.21
N LEU A 130 -4.14 -7.35 -0.36
CA LEU A 130 -3.39 -6.92 -1.54
C LEU A 130 -2.03 -7.63 -1.64
N GLU A 131 -1.33 -7.83 -0.52
CA GLU A 131 -0.07 -8.57 -0.47
C GLU A 131 -0.25 -10.04 -0.86
N LYS A 132 -1.37 -10.64 -0.46
CA LYS A 132 -1.70 -12.02 -0.83
C LYS A 132 -2.09 -12.15 -2.30
N LYS A 133 -2.90 -11.22 -2.83
CA LYS A 133 -3.40 -11.26 -4.21
C LYS A 133 -2.35 -10.84 -5.23
N TYR A 134 -1.47 -9.90 -4.87
CA TYR A 134 -0.42 -9.36 -5.75
C TYR A 134 0.97 -9.51 -5.13
N PRO A 135 1.52 -10.73 -5.03
CA PRO A 135 2.82 -10.95 -4.39
C PRO A 135 4.00 -10.31 -5.15
N THR A 136 3.82 -10.00 -6.43
CA THR A 136 4.82 -9.33 -7.29
C THR A 136 4.70 -7.81 -7.29
N ALA A 137 3.65 -7.23 -6.69
CA ALA A 137 3.50 -5.80 -6.58
C ALA A 137 4.51 -5.19 -5.61
N LYS A 138 4.66 -3.86 -5.66
CA LYS A 138 5.46 -3.15 -4.67
C LYS A 138 4.88 -3.37 -3.27
N LYS A 139 5.75 -3.44 -2.26
CA LYS A 139 5.31 -3.61 -0.86
C LYS A 139 4.40 -2.46 -0.44
N PHE A 140 3.20 -2.81 0.00
CA PHE A 140 2.24 -1.85 0.55
C PHE A 140 2.69 -1.40 1.95
N ARG A 141 2.53 -0.11 2.25
CA ARG A 141 2.92 0.48 3.54
C ARG A 141 1.73 1.19 4.15
N ILE A 142 1.53 0.98 5.45
CA ILE A 142 0.56 1.74 6.25
C ILE A 142 1.32 2.89 6.90
N SER A 143 0.75 4.11 6.82
CA SER A 143 1.33 5.27 7.48
C SER A 143 1.32 5.09 9.00
N ARG A 144 2.30 5.67 9.68
CA ARG A 144 2.30 5.76 11.16
C ARG A 144 1.31 6.83 11.66
N ASP A 145 1.05 7.80 10.81
CA ASP A 145 0.15 8.91 11.13
C ASP A 145 -1.30 8.44 11.13
N HIS A 146 -2.05 8.96 12.09
CA HIS A 146 -3.45 8.61 12.28
C HIS A 146 -4.26 9.89 12.46
N ILE A 147 -5.38 9.93 11.74
CA ILE A 147 -6.35 11.01 11.81
C ILE A 147 -7.27 10.69 12.98
N LYS A 148 -7.25 11.56 13.99
CA LYS A 148 -8.12 11.42 15.16
C LYS A 148 -9.55 11.81 14.75
N VAL A 149 -10.34 10.81 14.41
CA VAL A 149 -11.80 10.96 14.28
C VAL A 149 -12.44 10.95 15.67
N PRO A 150 -13.60 11.63 15.86
CA PRO A 150 -14.29 11.66 17.13
C PRO A 150 -14.72 10.23 17.44
N ILE A 151 -14.63 9.84 18.70
CA ILE A 151 -15.04 8.50 19.12
C ILE A 151 -16.54 8.37 18.85
N THR A 152 -16.91 7.51 17.92
CA THR A 152 -18.29 7.06 17.77
C THR A 152 -18.53 6.00 18.84
N GLY A 153 -19.63 6.16 19.57
CA GLY A 153 -19.96 5.29 20.69
C GLY A 153 -21.46 5.13 20.84
N TRP A 154 -21.86 4.15 21.64
CA TRP A 154 -23.25 3.97 22.01
C TRP A 154 -23.60 4.88 23.18
N THR A 155 -24.62 5.70 23.00
CA THR A 155 -25.21 6.49 24.08
C THR A 155 -26.43 5.76 24.63
N PHE A 156 -26.43 5.49 25.94
CA PHE A 156 -27.57 4.89 26.62
C PHE A 156 -28.29 5.96 27.44
N PRO A 157 -29.63 6.03 27.41
CA PRO A 157 -30.39 6.91 28.30
C PRO A 157 -30.41 6.39 29.74
N ALA A 158 -29.88 5.18 29.99
CA ALA A 158 -29.84 4.53 31.29
C ALA A 158 -28.48 4.70 31.99
N ASP A 159 -28.50 4.66 33.32
CA ASP A 159 -27.29 4.71 34.16
C ASP A 159 -26.36 3.50 33.90
N GLU A 160 -25.06 3.67 34.16
CA GLU A 160 -24.01 2.65 34.06
C GLU A 160 -24.32 1.39 34.88
N ARG A 161 -25.12 1.55 35.94
CA ARG A 161 -25.56 0.44 36.79
C ARG A 161 -26.56 -0.48 36.10
N HIS A 162 -27.23 -0.01 35.04
CA HIS A 162 -28.23 -0.79 34.31
C HIS A 162 -27.61 -2.09 33.77
N ARG A 163 -28.37 -3.20 33.86
CA ARG A 163 -27.87 -4.54 33.50
C ARG A 163 -27.33 -4.60 32.06
N ILE A 164 -27.99 -3.91 31.13
CA ILE A 164 -27.59 -3.85 29.71
C ILE A 164 -26.27 -3.10 29.55
N VAL A 165 -26.15 -1.89 30.13
CA VAL A 165 -24.94 -1.06 29.99
C VAL A 165 -23.72 -1.78 30.59
N ARG A 166 -23.89 -2.39 31.77
CA ARG A 166 -22.86 -3.21 32.41
C ARG A 166 -22.48 -4.43 31.59
N GLY A 167 -23.46 -5.11 30.99
CA GLY A 167 -23.25 -6.25 30.12
C GLY A 167 -22.45 -5.88 28.87
N LEU A 168 -22.84 -4.79 28.20
CA LEU A 168 -22.11 -4.27 27.04
C LEU A 168 -20.70 -3.85 27.42
N ARG A 169 -20.50 -3.13 28.53
CA ARG A 169 -19.17 -2.75 29.00
C ARG A 169 -18.29 -3.97 29.19
N ARG A 170 -18.76 -5.00 29.90
CA ARG A 170 -18.01 -6.26 30.06
C ARG A 170 -17.69 -6.93 28.73
N PHE A 171 -18.62 -6.89 27.78
CA PHE A 171 -18.40 -7.42 26.44
C PHE A 171 -17.33 -6.63 25.67
N LEU A 172 -17.32 -5.30 25.76
CA LEU A 172 -16.28 -4.46 25.16
C LEU A 172 -14.92 -4.68 25.83
N ASP A 173 -14.89 -4.65 27.17
CA ASP A 173 -13.69 -4.83 28.00
C ASP A 173 -13.06 -6.21 27.80
N SER A 174 -13.86 -7.23 27.49
CA SER A 174 -13.36 -8.58 27.16
C SER A 174 -12.56 -8.65 25.85
N GLY A 175 -12.63 -7.62 25.00
CA GLY A 175 -11.99 -7.61 23.68
C GLY A 175 -12.72 -8.42 22.61
N ILE A 176 -13.80 -9.14 22.95
CA ILE A 176 -14.59 -9.93 22.00
C ILE A 176 -15.12 -9.05 20.86
N TYR A 177 -15.61 -7.84 21.18
CA TYR A 177 -16.08 -6.90 20.17
C TYR A 177 -14.99 -6.54 19.16
N HIS A 178 -13.76 -6.28 19.63
CA HIS A 178 -12.64 -5.96 18.77
C HIS A 178 -12.31 -7.12 17.82
N GLN A 179 -12.32 -8.35 18.32
CA GLN A 179 -12.10 -9.54 17.50
C GLN A 179 -13.21 -9.72 16.46
N LEU A 180 -14.48 -9.58 16.85
CA LEU A 180 -15.62 -9.70 15.94
C LEU A 180 -15.55 -8.67 14.81
N ASN A 181 -15.28 -7.40 15.16
CA ASN A 181 -15.12 -6.34 14.17
C ASN A 181 -13.95 -6.62 13.22
N TRP A 182 -12.81 -7.09 13.73
CA TRP A 182 -11.68 -7.48 12.88
C TRP A 182 -12.05 -8.62 11.92
N TYR A 183 -12.72 -9.66 12.40
CA TYR A 183 -13.19 -10.78 11.57
C TYR A 183 -14.20 -10.35 10.50
N GLU A 184 -15.14 -9.46 10.86
CA GLU A 184 -16.09 -8.87 9.92
C GLU A 184 -15.35 -8.15 8.80
N LYS A 185 -14.40 -7.26 9.13
CA LYS A 185 -13.64 -6.50 8.12
C LYS A 185 -12.79 -7.40 7.23
N TYR A 186 -12.10 -8.36 7.82
CA TYR A 186 -11.29 -9.34 7.09
C TYR A 186 -12.15 -10.16 6.12
N ASN A 187 -13.32 -10.62 6.57
CA ASN A 187 -14.24 -11.41 5.74
C ASN A 187 -14.92 -10.57 4.66
N HIS A 188 -15.23 -9.30 4.90
CA HIS A 188 -15.83 -8.43 3.87
C HIS A 188 -14.89 -8.22 2.69
N ILE A 189 -13.60 -8.01 2.96
CA ILE A 189 -12.57 -7.86 1.92
C ILE A 189 -12.38 -9.19 1.17
N GLY A 190 -12.49 -10.33 1.85
CA GLY A 190 -12.46 -11.64 1.22
C GLY A 190 -13.68 -11.94 0.35
N LYS A 191 -14.91 -11.75 0.86
CA LYS A 191 -16.17 -12.17 0.24
C LYS A 191 -16.54 -11.36 -1.00
N ASN A 192 -16.28 -10.05 -1.01
CA ASN A 192 -16.60 -9.21 -2.17
C ASN A 192 -15.72 -9.54 -3.40
N ASN A 193 -14.69 -10.39 -3.23
CA ASN A 193 -13.71 -10.69 -4.27
C ASN A 193 -13.70 -12.17 -4.72
N VAL A 194 -14.61 -13.02 -4.24
CA VAL A 194 -14.68 -14.44 -4.65
C VAL A 194 -15.42 -14.65 -5.99
N ASN A 195 -16.05 -13.60 -6.55
CA ASN A 195 -16.66 -13.65 -7.89
C ASN A 195 -15.73 -13.15 -9.01
N VAL A 196 -14.40 -13.17 -8.79
CA VAL A 196 -13.48 -13.00 -9.91
C VAL A 196 -13.52 -14.29 -10.74
N LYS A 197 -14.33 -14.29 -11.81
CA LYS A 197 -14.16 -15.21 -12.93
C LYS A 197 -12.69 -15.16 -13.32
N MET A 198 -12.00 -16.26 -13.08
CA MET A 198 -10.59 -16.46 -13.37
C MET A 198 -10.43 -16.69 -14.88
N ASP A 199 -10.88 -15.72 -15.66
CA ASP A 199 -10.83 -15.71 -17.13
C ASP A 199 -10.45 -14.30 -17.57
N GLN A 200 -9.15 -14.01 -17.51
CA GLN A 200 -8.46 -13.25 -18.56
C GLN A 200 -6.96 -13.36 -18.31
N GLY A 201 -6.28 -13.85 -19.35
CA GLY A 201 -4.84 -14.07 -19.37
C GLY A 201 -4.07 -12.81 -19.03
N VAL A 202 -3.73 -12.67 -17.75
CA VAL A 202 -2.60 -11.83 -17.34
C VAL A 202 -1.38 -12.49 -17.97
N ARG A 203 -0.91 -11.91 -19.07
CA ARG A 203 0.41 -12.16 -19.63
C ARG A 203 1.39 -12.15 -18.46
N ARG A 204 1.87 -13.35 -18.07
CA ARG A 204 2.96 -13.53 -17.13
C ARG A 204 4.19 -12.89 -17.75
N GLY A 205 4.34 -11.58 -17.56
CA GLY A 205 5.64 -10.95 -17.62
C GLY A 205 6.47 -11.64 -16.54
N ALA A 206 7.38 -12.51 -16.97
CA ALA A 206 8.36 -13.14 -16.11
C ALA A 206 9.14 -12.00 -15.44
N SER A 207 8.71 -11.65 -14.22
CA SER A 207 9.42 -10.71 -13.38
C SER A 207 10.69 -11.42 -12.96
N ARG A 208 11.76 -11.11 -13.71
CA ARG A 208 13.13 -11.48 -13.41
C ARG A 208 13.38 -11.10 -11.96
N GLY A 209 13.47 -12.10 -11.09
CA GLY A 209 13.58 -11.94 -9.65
C GLY A 209 14.71 -10.99 -9.34
N ARG A 210 14.36 -9.78 -8.89
CA ARG A 210 15.31 -8.76 -8.47
C ARG A 210 15.81 -9.19 -7.10
N THR A 211 16.84 -10.03 -7.07
CA THR A 211 17.57 -10.36 -5.84
C THR A 211 18.05 -9.05 -5.23
N SER A 212 17.93 -8.90 -3.91
CA SER A 212 18.28 -7.64 -3.24
C SER A 212 19.74 -7.31 -3.56
N GLU A 213 20.00 -6.07 -3.97
CA GLU A 213 21.33 -5.60 -4.40
C GLU A 213 22.40 -5.89 -3.33
N GLY A 214 22.02 -5.90 -2.04
CA GLY A 214 22.91 -6.29 -0.94
C GLY A 214 23.35 -7.76 -0.96
N LEU A 215 22.48 -8.70 -1.38
CA LEU A 215 22.81 -10.12 -1.39
C LEU A 215 23.73 -10.48 -2.57
N GLN A 216 23.65 -9.74 -3.68
CA GLN A 216 24.59 -9.87 -4.80
C GLN A 216 26.01 -9.42 -4.42
N ILE A 217 26.14 -8.33 -3.65
CA ILE A 217 27.44 -7.81 -3.20
C ILE A 217 28.14 -8.81 -2.28
N VAL A 218 27.41 -9.44 -1.35
CA VAL A 218 27.97 -10.46 -0.45
C VAL A 218 28.47 -11.68 -1.24
N PHE A 219 27.71 -12.14 -2.23
CA PHE A 219 28.12 -13.26 -3.09
C PHE A 219 29.38 -12.92 -3.90
N LEU A 220 29.45 -11.72 -4.49
CA LEU A 220 30.63 -11.28 -5.24
C LEU A 220 31.87 -11.19 -4.35
N ALA A 221 31.74 -10.61 -3.16
CA ALA A 221 32.84 -10.53 -2.19
C ALA A 221 33.35 -11.92 -1.78
N TRP A 222 32.45 -12.88 -1.58
CA TRP A 222 32.82 -14.25 -1.22
C TRP A 222 33.54 -14.98 -2.35
N VAL A 223 33.08 -14.84 -3.60
CA VAL A 223 33.72 -15.43 -4.78
C VAL A 223 35.12 -14.85 -4.99
N VAL A 224 35.31 -13.54 -4.82
CA VAL A 224 36.63 -12.89 -4.89
C VAL A 224 37.56 -13.38 -3.77
N GLY A 225 37.03 -13.58 -2.56
CA GLY A 225 37.82 -14.15 -1.46
C GLY A 225 38.33 -15.56 -1.77
N LEU A 226 37.46 -16.42 -2.33
CA LEU A 226 37.84 -17.77 -2.72
C LEU A 226 38.87 -17.80 -3.85
N THR A 227 38.74 -16.95 -4.86
CA THR A 227 39.70 -16.93 -5.98
C THR A 227 41.07 -16.47 -5.52
N VAL A 228 41.16 -15.46 -4.65
CA VAL A 228 42.43 -15.01 -4.08
C VAL A 228 43.07 -16.12 -3.23
N SER A 229 42.30 -16.81 -2.40
CA SER A 229 42.81 -17.94 -1.59
C SER A 229 43.41 -19.04 -2.47
N LEU A 230 42.73 -19.39 -3.56
CA LEU A 230 43.16 -20.45 -4.47
C LEU A 230 44.42 -20.04 -5.26
N MET A 231 44.55 -18.77 -5.63
CA MET A 231 45.75 -18.23 -6.28
C MET A 231 46.97 -18.24 -5.34
N ILE A 232 46.78 -17.98 -4.04
CA ILE A 232 47.86 -18.05 -3.05
C ILE A 232 48.37 -19.49 -2.90
N GLU A 233 47.48 -20.47 -2.79
CA GLU A 233 47.85 -21.89 -2.68
C GLU A 233 48.62 -22.36 -3.91
N ILE A 234 48.16 -22.02 -5.12
CA ILE A 234 48.86 -22.34 -6.37
C ILE A 234 50.24 -21.68 -6.40
N GLY A 235 50.33 -20.41 -6.01
CA GLY A 235 51.60 -19.67 -5.95
C GLY A 235 52.61 -20.31 -4.99
N GLN A 236 52.16 -20.76 -3.83
CA GLN A 236 53.00 -21.48 -2.87
C GLN A 236 53.49 -22.82 -3.42
N GLN A 237 52.63 -23.60 -4.09
CA GLN A 237 53.04 -24.87 -4.70
C GLN A 237 54.07 -24.69 -5.82
N ILE A 238 53.92 -23.65 -6.66
CA ILE A 238 54.89 -23.32 -7.70
C ILE A 238 56.24 -22.93 -7.10
N LEU A 239 56.24 -22.11 -6.04
CA LEU A 239 57.46 -21.65 -5.38
C LEU A 239 58.22 -22.79 -4.69
N ILE A 240 57.49 -23.71 -4.03
CA ILE A 240 58.08 -24.91 -3.42
C ILE A 240 58.69 -25.83 -4.49
N ARG A 241 57.98 -26.07 -5.61
CA ARG A 241 58.52 -26.87 -6.73
C ARG A 241 59.77 -26.22 -7.35
N GLY A 242 59.74 -24.91 -7.58
CA GLY A 242 60.86 -24.18 -8.16
C GLY A 242 62.14 -24.28 -7.31
N ARG A 243 61.99 -24.27 -5.98
CA ARG A 243 63.12 -24.43 -5.05
C ARG A 243 63.75 -25.82 -5.12
N LEU A 244 62.94 -26.87 -5.23
CA LEU A 244 63.42 -28.25 -5.33
C LEU A 244 64.17 -28.50 -6.65
N THR A 245 63.71 -27.93 -7.76
CA THR A 245 64.40 -28.06 -9.06
C THR A 245 65.69 -27.24 -9.16
N GLY A 246 65.87 -26.22 -8.30
CA GLY A 246 67.05 -25.35 -8.33
C GLY A 246 68.29 -25.97 -7.66
N GLU A 247 68.12 -26.87 -6.69
CA GLU A 247 69.24 -27.46 -5.94
C GLU A 247 69.94 -28.61 -6.69
N GLU A 248 69.31 -29.25 -7.67
CA GLU A 248 69.94 -30.32 -8.46
C GLU A 248 70.94 -29.81 -9.52
N GLY A 249 70.99 -28.49 -9.78
CA GLY A 249 71.83 -27.88 -10.82
C GLY A 249 73.26 -27.49 -10.40
N LEU A 250 73.63 -27.58 -9.11
CA LEU A 250 74.93 -27.09 -8.62
C LEU A 250 75.93 -28.19 -8.17
N SER A 251 75.59 -29.48 -8.30
CA SER A 251 76.41 -30.59 -7.79
C SER A 251 77.19 -31.39 -8.86
N SER A 252 77.54 -30.80 -10.01
CA SER A 252 78.37 -31.50 -11.01
C SER A 252 79.39 -30.58 -11.69
N VAL A 253 80.28 -29.98 -10.90
CA VAL A 253 81.58 -29.52 -11.42
C VAL A 253 82.59 -30.66 -11.20
N PRO A 254 83.00 -31.40 -12.24
CA PRO A 254 84.07 -32.37 -12.12
C PRO A 254 85.39 -31.64 -11.86
N VAL A 255 85.97 -31.87 -10.68
CA VAL A 255 87.31 -31.40 -10.34
C VAL A 255 88.30 -32.31 -11.07
N TYR A 256 88.90 -31.81 -12.15
CA TYR A 256 90.06 -32.44 -12.78
C TYR A 256 91.30 -32.10 -11.96
N MET A 257 91.88 -33.10 -11.30
CA MET A 257 93.23 -33.00 -10.72
C MET A 257 94.26 -33.28 -11.82
N ALA A 258 95.23 -32.37 -11.95
CA ALA A 258 96.46 -32.52 -12.72
C ALA A 258 97.63 -32.77 -11.77
#